data_AF-A0A1Y1YW14-F1
#
_entry.id   AF-A0A1Y1YW14-F1
#
_cell.length_a   1.000
_cell.length_b   1.000
_cell.length_c   1.000
_cell.angle_alpha   90.00
_cell.angle_beta   90.00
_cell.angle_gamma   90.00
#
_symmetry.space_group_name_H-M   'P 1'
#
loop_
_entity.id
_entity.type
_entity.pdbx_description
1 polymer ?
#
loop_
_entity_poly.entity_id
_entity_poly.type
_entity_poly.pdbx_seq_one_letter_code
_entity_poly.pdbx_strand_id
1 'polypeptide(L)' 'CTGVATWTSDAAYNGAQKVTYNGHLWQAKWWTRNDTPGANSQNVWVDMGVC' A
#
# COMPACT_ATOMS: atom_id res chain seq x y z
N CYS A 1 1.36 13.19 2.60
CA CYS A 1 0.18 12.68 3.35
C CYS A 1 0.50 12.54 4.82
N THR A 2 -0.16 13.34 5.64
CA THR A 2 0.07 13.38 7.08
C THR A 2 -0.94 12.43 7.74
N GLY A 3 -0.48 11.28 8.27
CA GLY A 3 -1.31 10.35 9.05
C GLY A 3 -1.50 8.94 8.46
N VAL A 4 -0.83 8.58 7.37
CA VAL A 4 -0.86 7.22 6.81
C VAL A 4 0.43 6.49 7.16
N ALA A 5 0.31 5.32 7.78
CA ALA A 5 1.45 4.50 8.18
C ALA A 5 2.24 4.00 6.96
N THR A 6 3.55 3.84 7.14
CA THR A 6 4.43 3.27 6.11
C THR A 6 4.11 1.80 5.91
N TRP A 7 4.19 1.33 4.66
CA TRP A 7 3.99 -0.08 4.34
C TRP A 7 5.02 -0.97 5.04
N THR A 8 4.58 -2.11 5.54
CA THR A 8 5.41 -3.14 6.19
C THR A 8 4.99 -4.52 5.68
N SER A 9 5.96 -5.41 5.49
CA SER A 9 5.69 -6.79 5.05
C SER A 9 4.98 -7.65 6.10
N ASP A 10 5.17 -7.31 7.37
CA ASP A 10 4.63 -8.08 8.49
C ASP A 10 3.13 -7.81 8.70
N ALA A 11 2.68 -6.59 8.34
CA ALA A 11 1.30 -6.18 8.43
C ALA A 11 0.43 -6.82 7.32
N ALA A 12 -0.74 -7.30 7.72
CA ALA A 12 -1.79 -7.65 6.78
C ALA A 12 -2.65 -6.41 6.50
N TYR A 13 -2.76 -6.06 5.21
CA TYR A 13 -3.54 -4.94 4.74
C TYR A 13 -4.85 -5.40 4.13
N ASN A 14 -5.96 -4.91 4.65
CA ASN A 14 -7.27 -5.17 4.08
C ASN A 14 -7.55 -4.29 2.86
N GLY A 15 -8.53 -4.70 2.04
CA GLY A 15 -9.06 -3.85 0.97
C GLY A 15 -9.47 -2.48 1.50
N ALA A 16 -9.19 -1.44 0.73
CA ALA A 16 -9.31 -0.02 1.04
C ALA A 16 -8.31 0.57 2.05
N GLN A 17 -7.43 -0.24 2.67
CA GLN A 17 -6.36 0.32 3.52
C GLN A 17 -5.33 1.08 2.71
N LYS A 18 -4.77 2.13 3.32
CA LYS A 18 -3.80 3.02 2.70
C LYS A 18 -2.47 2.92 3.45
N VAL A 19 -1.38 2.96 2.70
CA VAL A 19 -0.01 2.92 3.21
C VAL A 19 0.85 3.90 2.45
N THR A 20 1.93 4.37 3.07
CA THR A 20 2.94 5.15 2.37
C THR A 20 4.12 4.26 2.02
N TYR A 21 4.59 4.31 0.78
CA TYR A 21 5.76 3.58 0.33
C TYR A 21 6.51 4.39 -0.72
N ASN A 22 7.82 4.55 -0.53
CA ASN A 22 8.71 5.27 -1.42
C ASN A 22 8.27 6.74 -1.73
N GLY A 23 7.66 7.43 -0.76
CA GLY A 23 7.12 8.79 -0.95
C GLY A 23 5.78 8.85 -1.70
N HIS A 24 5.18 7.70 -1.98
CA HIS A 24 3.88 7.60 -2.64
C HIS A 24 2.84 7.01 -1.69
N LEU A 25 1.59 7.39 -1.90
CA LEU A 25 0.45 6.81 -1.21
C LEU A 25 -0.07 5.63 -2.02
N TRP A 26 -0.25 4.50 -1.36
CA TRP A 26 -0.75 3.29 -1.99
C TRP A 26 -2.01 2.82 -1.27
N GLN A 27 -3.00 2.37 -2.02
CA GLN A 27 -4.24 1.81 -1.48
C GLN A 27 -4.38 0.34 -1.88
N ALA A 28 -4.56 -0.55 -0.91
CA ALA A 28 -4.84 -1.95 -1.14
C ALA A 28 -6.25 -2.13 -1.71
N LYS A 29 -6.40 -2.92 -2.79
CA LYS A 29 -7.70 -3.24 -3.39
C LYS A 29 -8.43 -4.36 -2.63
N TRP A 30 -7.68 -5.33 -2.12
CA TRP A 30 -8.19 -6.48 -1.36
C TRP A 30 -7.18 -6.85 -0.26
N TRP A 31 -7.52 -7.88 0.54
CA TRP A 31 -6.65 -8.38 1.59
C TRP A 31 -5.31 -8.86 1.02
N THR A 32 -4.22 -8.33 1.54
CA THR A 32 -2.86 -8.67 1.14
C THR A 32 -1.91 -8.64 2.33
N ARG A 33 -0.85 -9.44 2.26
CA ARG A 33 0.19 -9.49 3.29
C ARG A 33 1.51 -9.76 2.62
N ASN A 34 2.56 -9.05 3.05
CA ASN A 34 3.90 -9.16 2.45
C ASN A 34 3.96 -8.83 0.94
N ASP A 35 3.01 -8.05 0.42
CA ASP A 35 2.98 -7.61 -0.98
C ASP A 35 3.43 -6.16 -1.09
N THR A 36 4.51 -5.92 -1.83
CA THR A 36 5.16 -4.60 -1.90
C THR A 36 4.43 -3.64 -2.84
N PRO A 37 4.03 -2.44 -2.37
CA PRO A 37 3.42 -1.44 -3.23
C PRO A 37 4.37 -1.03 -4.35
N GLY A 38 3.89 -1.04 -5.59
CA GLY A 38 4.68 -0.75 -6.78
C GLY A 38 5.41 -1.94 -7.41
N ALA A 39 5.44 -3.11 -6.77
CA ALA A 39 5.98 -4.34 -7.39
C ALA A 39 5.07 -4.88 -8.51
N ASN A 40 3.86 -4.33 -8.66
CA ASN A 40 2.86 -4.63 -9.70
C ASN A 40 2.52 -6.12 -9.88
N SER A 41 2.94 -6.99 -8.95
CA SER A 41 2.90 -8.44 -9.15
C SER A 41 1.47 -8.99 -9.25
N GLN A 42 0.52 -8.35 -8.59
CA GLN A 42 -0.88 -8.74 -8.58
C GLN A 42 -1.84 -7.54 -8.67
N ASN A 43 -1.31 -6.35 -8.99
CA ASN A 43 -2.11 -5.11 -9.06
C ASN A 43 -2.90 -4.81 -7.76
N VAL A 44 -2.40 -5.31 -6.62
CA VAL A 44 -3.00 -5.23 -5.27
C VAL A 44 -3.04 -3.79 -4.79
N TRP A 45 -1.98 -3.04 -5.08
CA TRP A 45 -1.78 -1.67 -4.65
C TRP A 45 -2.09 -0.71 -5.79
N VAL A 46 -2.98 0.25 -5.50
CA VAL A 46 -3.28 1.39 -6.37
C VAL A 46 -2.42 2.55 -5.91
N ASP A 47 -1.60 3.08 -6.82
CA ASP A 47 -0.91 4.35 -6.59
C ASP A 47 -1.96 5.47 -6.54
N MET A 48 -2.02 6.14 -5.40
CA MET A 48 -2.88 7.29 -5.16
C MET A 48 -2.12 8.60 -5.40
N GLY A 49 -0.91 8.53 -5.95
CA GLY A 49 -0.01 9.65 -6.17
C GLY A 49 0.97 9.91 -5.03
N VAL A 50 1.73 11.00 -5.20
CA VAL A 50 2.73 11.43 -4.24
C VAL A 50 2.11 11.85 -2.92
N CYS A 51 2.80 11.40 -1.89
CA CYS A 51 2.59 11.74 -0.51
C CYS A 51 3.59 12.84 -0.11
#